data_AF-A0A6I6F2L6-F1
#
_entry.id   AF-A0A6I6F2L6-F1
#
_cell.length_a   1.000
_cell.length_b   1.000
_cell.length_c   1.000
_cell.angle_alpha   90.00
_cell.angle_beta   90.00
_cell.angle_gamma   90.00
#
_symmetry.space_group_name_H-M   'P 1'
#
loop_
_entity.id
_entity.type
_entity.pdbx_description
1 polymer ?
#
loop_
_entity_poly.entity_id
_entity_poly.type
_entity_poly.pdbx_seq_one_letter_code
_entity_poly.pdbx_strand_id
1 'polypeptide(L)'
;MGKTPLKKVIKSKLKSNRELSELETLREKIKYEIADELGLKDKVDKYGWGGLTAEETGRVGGIMAKRKRELKIPKNDIIQNME
;
A
#
# COMPACT_ATOMS: atom_id res chain seq x y z
N MET A 1 -6.56 -2.82 -23.24
CA MET A 1 -6.44 -1.60 -22.41
C MET A 1 -6.18 -2.06 -20.98
N GLY A 2 -4.98 -1.83 -20.43
CA GLY A 2 -4.64 -2.32 -19.09
C GLY A 2 -5.44 -1.60 -18.01
N LYS A 3 -5.87 -2.32 -16.97
CA LYS A 3 -6.58 -1.71 -15.82
C LYS A 3 -5.68 -0.65 -15.17
N THR A 4 -6.25 0.50 -14.82
CA THR A 4 -5.53 1.59 -14.14
C THR A 4 -4.95 1.08 -12.82
N PRO A 5 -3.65 1.32 -12.52
CA PRO A 5 -3.06 0.86 -11.25
C PRO A 5 -3.77 1.47 -10.04
N LEU A 6 -4.04 0.65 -9.01
CA LEU A 6 -4.69 1.08 -7.75
C LEU A 6 -4.03 2.31 -7.11
N LYS A 7 -2.69 2.42 -7.18
CA LYS A 7 -1.95 3.60 -6.71
C LYS A 7 -2.44 4.90 -7.37
N LYS A 8 -2.80 4.85 -8.67
CA LYS A 8 -3.29 6.00 -9.42
C LYS A 8 -4.74 6.32 -9.06
N VAL A 9 -5.56 5.30 -8.79
CA VAL A 9 -6.94 5.45 -8.31
C VAL A 9 -6.95 6.10 -6.91
N ILE A 10 -6.18 5.57 -5.95
CA ILE A 10 -6.01 6.12 -4.60
C ILE A 10 -5.55 7.57 -4.65
N LYS A 11 -4.50 7.87 -5.43
CA LYS A 11 -3.98 9.25 -5.58
C LYS A 11 -5.03 10.20 -6.16
N SER A 12 -5.87 9.72 -7.08
CA SER A 12 -6.97 10.51 -7.65
C SER A 12 -8.09 10.73 -6.64
N LYS A 13 -8.48 9.70 -5.87
CA LYS A 13 -9.49 9.81 -4.80
C LYS A 13 -9.06 10.80 -3.72
N LEU A 14 -7.81 10.71 -3.27
CA LEU A 14 -7.22 11.62 -2.29
C LEU A 14 -7.18 13.08 -2.81
N LYS A 15 -6.81 13.28 -4.09
CA LYS A 15 -6.81 14.62 -4.71
C LYS A 15 -8.23 15.21 -4.86
N SER A 16 -9.23 14.35 -5.05
CA SER A 16 -10.64 14.74 -5.14
C SER A 16 -11.36 14.72 -3.80
N ASN A 17 -10.64 14.58 -2.67
CA ASN A 17 -11.19 14.49 -1.31
C ASN A 17 -12.32 13.44 -1.17
N ARG A 18 -12.26 12.37 -1.97
CA ARG A 18 -13.21 11.25 -1.93
C ARG A 18 -12.77 10.24 -0.88
N GLU A 19 -13.74 9.66 -0.18
CA GLU A 19 -13.49 8.62 0.82
C GLU A 19 -12.83 7.39 0.19
N LEU A 20 -11.80 6.89 0.87
CA LEU A 20 -11.13 5.65 0.53
C LEU A 20 -11.92 4.48 1.12
N SER A 21 -12.05 3.39 0.35
CA SER A 21 -12.67 2.17 0.88
C SER A 21 -11.86 1.65 2.08
N GLU A 22 -12.54 0.98 3.03
CA GLU A 22 -11.91 0.40 4.23
C GLU A 22 -10.69 -0.48 3.87
N LEU A 23 -10.75 -1.19 2.75
CA LEU A 23 -9.67 -2.05 2.25
C LEU A 23 -8.46 -1.26 1.71
N GLU A 24 -8.69 -0.09 1.10
CA GLU A 24 -7.62 0.79 0.63
C GLU A 24 -6.88 1.40 1.83
N THR A 25 -7.63 1.87 2.81
CA THR A 25 -7.09 2.43 4.06
C THR A 25 -6.33 1.39 4.88
N LEU A 26 -6.88 0.18 5.05
CA LEU A 26 -6.23 -0.91 5.77
C LEU A 26 -4.90 -1.31 5.13
N ARG A 27 -4.85 -1.35 3.79
CA ARG A 27 -3.61 -1.62 3.05
C ARG A 27 -2.54 -0.57 3.32
N GLU A 28 -2.90 0.72 3.27
CA GLU A 28 -1.94 1.78 3.52
C GLU A 28 -1.43 1.72 4.96
N LYS A 29 -2.33 1.53 5.93
CA LYS A 29 -1.96 1.31 7.34
C LYS A 29 -0.97 0.17 7.51
N ILE A 30 -1.26 -1.02 6.97
CA ILE A 30 -0.38 -2.19 7.08
C ILE A 30 1.01 -1.89 6.49
N LYS A 31 1.09 -1.18 5.36
CA LYS A 31 2.40 -0.81 4.80
C LYS A 31 3.19 0.09 5.75
N TYR A 32 2.55 1.12 6.29
CA TYR A 32 3.17 2.04 7.24
C TYR A 32 3.57 1.32 8.54
N GLU A 33 2.75 0.41 9.05
CA GLU A 33 3.11 -0.44 10.20
C GLU A 33 4.33 -1.29 9.91
N ILE A 34 4.41 -1.95 8.76
CA ILE A 34 5.60 -2.74 8.38
C ILE A 34 6.84 -1.85 8.26
N ALA A 35 6.69 -0.63 7.72
CA ALA A 35 7.80 0.31 7.66
C ALA A 35 8.23 0.80 9.05
N ASP A 36 7.30 0.98 9.98
CA ASP A 36 7.58 1.29 11.40
C ASP A 36 8.31 0.14 12.08
N GLU A 37 7.82 -1.10 11.92
CA GLU A 37 8.43 -2.34 12.44
C GLU A 37 9.86 -2.54 11.92
N LEU A 38 10.14 -2.14 10.67
CA LEU A 38 11.47 -2.22 10.06
C LEU A 38 12.37 -1.02 10.36
N GLY A 39 11.90 -0.02 11.12
CA GLY A 39 12.65 1.21 11.39
C GLY A 39 12.81 2.14 10.17
N LEU A 40 12.02 1.91 9.11
CA LEU A 40 12.05 2.67 7.86
C LEU A 40 11.06 3.84 7.83
N LYS A 41 10.18 3.93 8.83
CA LYS A 41 9.13 4.96 8.89
C LYS A 41 9.67 6.38 8.74
N ASP A 42 10.75 6.72 9.43
CA ASP A 42 11.33 8.07 9.36
C ASP A 42 11.77 8.41 7.93
N LYS A 43 12.38 7.44 7.25
CA LYS A 43 12.80 7.56 5.85
C LYS A 43 11.60 7.65 4.89
N VAL A 44 10.54 6.88 5.14
CA VAL A 44 9.29 6.95 4.36
C VAL A 44 8.57 8.28 4.55
N ASP A 45 8.55 8.82 5.76
CA ASP A 45 7.92 10.11 6.06
C ASP A 45 8.69 11.26 5.37
N LYS A 46 10.02 11.24 5.49
CA LYS A 46 10.89 12.29 4.97
C LYS A 46 11.11 12.25 3.45
N TYR A 47 11.32 11.07 2.88
CA TYR A 47 11.69 10.90 1.46
C TYR A 47 10.62 10.16 0.64
N GLY A 48 9.53 9.73 1.28
CA GLY A 48 8.53 8.88 0.65
C GLY A 48 9.04 7.46 0.40
N TRP A 49 8.14 6.61 -0.10
CA TRP A 49 8.46 5.25 -0.54
C TRP A 49 9.52 5.19 -1.65
N GLY A 50 9.72 6.28 -2.40
CA GLY A 50 10.76 6.37 -3.44
C GLY A 50 12.16 6.61 -2.90
N GLY A 51 12.29 7.00 -1.62
CA GLY A 51 13.58 7.19 -0.94
C GLY A 51 14.13 5.93 -0.28
N LEU A 52 13.37 4.82 -0.30
CA LEU A 52 13.83 3.52 0.18
C LEU A 52 14.71 2.83 -0.87
N THR A 53 15.71 2.09 -0.40
CA THR A 53 16.50 1.21 -1.26
C THR A 53 15.66 0.04 -1.79
N ALA A 54 16.14 -0.62 -2.85
CA ALA A 54 15.50 -1.81 -3.40
C ALA A 54 15.40 -2.94 -2.35
N GLU A 55 16.41 -3.07 -1.48
CA GLU A 55 16.41 -4.04 -0.40
C GLU A 55 15.35 -3.73 0.66
N GLU A 56 15.31 -2.50 1.17
CA GLU A 56 14.32 -2.03 2.16
C GLU A 56 12.88 -2.18 1.64
N THR A 57 12.64 -1.71 0.42
CA THR A 57 11.34 -1.83 -0.25
C THR A 57 10.98 -3.29 -0.50
N GLY A 58 11.96 -4.13 -0.85
CA GLY A 58 11.80 -5.57 -1.03
C GLY A 58 11.39 -6.28 0.26
N ARG A 59 12.01 -5.94 1.40
CA ARG A 59 11.64 -6.47 2.72
C ARG A 59 10.21 -6.09 3.10
N VAL A 60 9.83 -4.81 2.95
CA VAL A 60 8.44 -4.35 3.18
C VAL A 60 7.47 -5.12 2.29
N GLY A 61 7.77 -5.24 1.00
CA GLY A 61 6.93 -5.95 0.03
C GLY A 61 6.77 -7.45 0.35
N GLY A 62 7.83 -8.11 0.81
CA GLY A 62 7.82 -9.50 1.23
C GLY A 62 6.93 -9.75 2.44
N ILE A 63 7.05 -8.92 3.48
CA ILE A 63 6.20 -9.01 4.69
C ILE A 63 4.74 -8.71 4.32
N MET A 64 4.51 -7.72 3.45
CA MET A 64 3.16 -7.42 2.97
C MET A 64 2.53 -8.59 2.22
N ALA A 65 3.31 -9.32 1.40
CA ALA A 65 2.86 -10.51 0.70
C ALA A 65 2.52 -11.65 1.66
N LYS A 66 3.31 -11.83 2.73
CA LYS A 66 3.05 -12.81 3.78
C LYS A 66 1.75 -12.49 4.54
N ARG A 67 1.62 -11.25 5.06
CA ARG A 67 0.41 -10.77 5.75
C ARG A 67 -0.84 -10.89 4.90
N LYS A 68 -0.76 -10.59 3.59
CA LYS A 68 -1.89 -10.78 2.65
C LYS A 68 -2.35 -12.23 2.56
N ARG A 69 -1.41 -13.18 2.57
CA ARG A 69 -1.72 -14.62 2.51
C ARG A 69 -2.35 -15.09 3.82
N GLU A 70 -1.86 -14.63 4.96
CA GLU A 70 -2.36 -15.00 6.29
C GLU A 70 -3.75 -14.42 6.58
N LEU A 71 -3.96 -13.13 6.27
CA LEU A 71 -5.21 -12.42 6.51
C LEU A 71 -6.28 -12.66 5.43
N LYS A 72 -6.00 -13.52 4.43
CA LYS A 72 -6.85 -13.74 3.24
C LYS A 72 -7.32 -12.44 2.58
N ILE A 73 -6.47 -11.41 2.58
CA ILE A 73 -6.84 -10.10 2.02
C ILE A 73 -7.08 -10.26 0.51
N PRO A 74 -8.22 -9.78 0.00
CA PRO A 74 -8.55 -9.90 -1.42
C PRO A 74 -7.46 -9.25 -2.30
N LYS A 75 -7.22 -9.88 -3.47
CA LYS A 75 -6.24 -9.36 -4.44
C LYS A 75 -6.60 -7.95 -4.88
N ASN A 76 -5.58 -7.22 -5.34
CA ASN A 76 -5.71 -5.87 -5.90
C ASN A 76 -6.88 -5.77 -6.90
N ASP A 77 -7.02 -6.77 -7.76
CA ASP A 77 -8.09 -6.86 -8.75
C ASP A 77 -9.49 -6.92 -8.15
N ILE A 78 -9.67 -7.56 -6.99
CA ILE A 78 -10.97 -7.66 -6.33
C ILE A 78 -11.30 -6.32 -5.65
N ILE A 79 -10.31 -5.68 -5.02
CA ILE A 79 -10.47 -4.35 -4.40
C ILE A 79 -10.82 -3.28 -5.46
N GLN A 80 -10.33 -3.43 -6.70
CA GLN A 80 -10.70 -2.55 -7.82
C GLN A 80 -12.09 -2.79 -8.39
N ASN A 81 -12.65 -3.99 -8.21
CA ASN A 81 -13.97 -4.35 -8.76
C ASN A 81 -15.06 -4.40 -7.65
N MET A 82 -14.71 -4.13 -6.39
CA MET A 82 -15.66 -3.81 -5.33
C MET A 82 -15.91 -2.30 -5.39
N GLU A 83 -16.67 -1.87 -6.39
CA GLU A 83 -17.27 -0.54 -6.45
C GLU A 83 -18.78 -0.72 -6.55
#